data_AF-A0A075H0H9-F1
#
_entry.id   AF-A0A075H0H9-F1
#
_cell.length_a   1.000
_cell.length_b   1.000
_cell.length_c   1.000
_cell.angle_alpha   90.00
_cell.angle_beta   90.00
_cell.angle_gamma   90.00
#
_symmetry.space_group_name_H-M   'P 1'
#
loop_
_entity.id
_entity.type
_entity.pdbx_description
1 polymer ?
#
loop_
_entity_poly.entity_id
_entity_poly.type
_entity_poly.pdbx_seq_one_letter_code
_entity_poly.pdbx_strand_id
1 'polypeptide(L)'
;MITDISGASEWFKQGWVVYSNESKMRELGVEKAAFDEGEAGAVSHEVAVQMARGARYQSDSDVAISITGIAGPGGATAEKEVGRVHVAVVTGDYFLVRRMDFGGNDRLDNKRSFAAFALRLALEALDRVVEVEERASKATISEEEPSSIDTSEFDPSDEEWEGSMSWKGSKKTVAEEISKVDLASLTDWDE
;
A
#
# COMPACT_ATOMS: atom_id res chain seq x y z
N MET A 1 -1.78 16.14 11.03
CA MET A 1 -0.87 15.26 10.26
C MET A 1 -0.12 14.36 11.23
N ILE A 2 0.32 13.18 10.79
CA ILE A 2 0.98 12.19 11.66
C ILE A 2 2.26 12.74 12.31
N THR A 3 2.96 13.63 11.60
CA THR A 3 4.15 14.35 12.06
C THR A 3 3.87 15.53 12.99
N ASP A 4 2.60 15.90 13.20
CA ASP A 4 2.23 16.97 14.15
C ASP A 4 2.27 16.45 15.60
N ILE A 5 2.33 15.13 15.79
CA ILE A 5 2.43 14.49 17.10
C ILE A 5 3.89 14.59 17.57
N SER A 6 4.08 15.17 18.75
CA SER A 6 5.42 15.25 19.37
C SER A 6 6.00 13.85 19.57
N GLY A 7 7.29 13.68 19.27
CA GLY A 7 7.93 12.36 19.30
C GLY A 7 7.69 11.52 18.04
N ALA A 8 7.05 12.04 16.99
CA ALA A 8 6.83 11.30 15.74
C ALA A 8 8.10 10.71 15.14
N SER A 9 9.26 11.35 15.35
CA SER A 9 10.56 10.83 14.91
C SER A 9 10.93 9.46 15.53
N GLU A 10 10.31 9.06 16.64
CA GLU A 10 10.58 7.77 17.29
C GLU A 10 9.97 6.60 16.52
N TRP A 11 8.82 6.79 15.89
CA TRP A 11 8.01 5.73 15.28
C TRP A 11 7.67 5.95 13.79
N PHE A 12 7.80 7.17 13.26
CA PHE A 12 7.66 7.46 11.83
C PHE A 12 9.02 7.82 11.23
N LYS A 13 9.59 6.92 10.43
CA LYS A 13 10.95 7.06 9.88
C LYS A 13 10.99 7.48 8.43
N GLN A 14 10.03 7.05 7.63
CA GLN A 14 10.08 7.15 6.18
C GLN A 14 8.68 7.25 5.57
N GLY A 15 8.57 7.91 4.41
CA GLY A 15 7.35 8.01 3.64
C GLY A 15 7.64 8.33 2.18
N TRP A 16 6.67 8.04 1.31
CA TRP A 16 6.79 8.22 -0.14
C TRP A 16 5.63 9.06 -0.68
N VAL A 17 5.93 9.89 -1.67
CA VAL A 17 4.93 10.61 -2.48
C VAL A 17 5.14 10.21 -3.93
N VAL A 18 4.39 9.20 -4.39
CA VAL A 18 4.55 8.59 -5.72
C VAL A 18 3.39 8.93 -6.65
N TYR A 19 3.54 10.02 -7.40
CA TYR A 19 2.45 10.53 -8.22
C TYR A 19 2.18 9.67 -9.48
N SER A 20 3.21 9.38 -10.27
CA SER A 20 3.06 8.64 -11.53
C SER A 20 3.11 7.12 -11.33
N ASN A 21 2.63 6.36 -12.33
CA ASN A 21 2.73 4.90 -12.33
C ASN A 21 4.19 4.47 -12.31
N GLU A 22 5.07 5.14 -13.07
CA GLU A 22 6.50 4.86 -13.08
C GLU A 22 7.13 5.04 -11.70
N SER A 23 6.75 6.08 -10.96
CA SER A 23 7.24 6.28 -9.60
C SER A 23 6.68 5.22 -8.63
N LYS A 24 5.43 4.77 -8.79
CA LYS A 24 4.89 3.66 -7.99
C LYS A 24 5.66 2.36 -8.24
N MET A 25 5.96 2.05 -9.51
CA MET A 25 6.76 0.88 -9.88
C MET A 25 8.18 0.97 -9.33
N ARG A 26 8.88 2.10 -9.59
CA ARG A 26 10.28 2.26 -9.22
C ARG A 26 10.50 2.34 -7.71
N GLU A 27 9.68 3.14 -7.03
CA GLU A 27 9.91 3.46 -5.61
C GLU A 27 9.21 2.48 -4.68
N LEU A 28 8.19 1.74 -5.11
CA LEU A 28 7.42 0.84 -4.24
C LEU A 28 7.25 -0.56 -4.84
N GLY A 29 7.84 -0.86 -5.99
CA GLY A 29 7.79 -2.20 -6.59
C GLY A 29 6.38 -2.62 -7.03
N VAL A 30 5.49 -1.67 -7.32
CA VAL A 30 4.19 -1.99 -7.92
C VAL A 30 4.45 -2.66 -9.28
N GLU A 31 3.81 -3.78 -9.53
CA GLU A 31 3.95 -4.52 -10.78
C GLU A 31 3.22 -3.79 -11.90
N LYS A 32 3.78 -3.85 -13.11
CA LYS A 32 3.14 -3.22 -14.27
C LYS A 32 1.73 -3.79 -14.53
N ALA A 33 1.56 -5.09 -14.31
CA ALA A 33 0.29 -5.80 -14.47
C ALA A 33 -0.84 -5.18 -13.63
N ALA A 34 -0.54 -4.64 -12.46
CA ALA A 34 -1.52 -4.01 -11.57
C ALA A 34 -2.18 -2.75 -12.16
N PHE A 35 -1.58 -2.16 -13.20
CA PHE A 35 -2.17 -1.05 -13.97
C PHE A 35 -2.93 -1.52 -15.21
N ASP A 36 -2.65 -2.74 -15.67
CA ASP A 36 -3.16 -3.30 -16.92
C ASP A 36 -4.45 -4.13 -16.72
N GLU A 37 -4.85 -4.41 -15.47
CA GLU A 37 -6.12 -5.06 -15.11
C GLU A 37 -7.35 -4.16 -15.38
N GLY A 38 -7.75 -4.05 -16.65
CA GLY A 38 -9.00 -3.40 -17.07
C GLY A 38 -9.11 -1.92 -16.72
N GLU A 39 -10.30 -1.49 -16.28
CA GLU A 39 -10.55 -0.09 -15.86
C GLU A 39 -9.95 0.23 -14.47
N ALA A 40 -9.29 -0.73 -13.77
CA ALA A 40 -8.79 -0.58 -12.41
C ALA A 40 -7.62 0.42 -12.29
N GLY A 41 -6.69 0.43 -13.26
CA GLY A 41 -5.63 1.44 -13.36
C GLY A 41 -4.91 1.79 -12.04
N ALA A 42 -4.45 3.04 -11.92
CA ALA A 42 -3.66 3.47 -10.74
C ALA A 42 -4.47 3.61 -9.44
N VAL A 43 -5.80 3.62 -9.52
CA VAL A 43 -6.72 3.81 -8.38
C VAL A 43 -7.54 2.53 -8.22
N SER A 44 -6.91 1.54 -7.60
CA SER A 44 -7.42 0.20 -7.36
C SER A 44 -6.93 -0.33 -6.00
N HIS A 45 -7.59 -1.38 -5.50
CA HIS A 45 -7.18 -2.07 -4.28
C HIS A 45 -5.81 -2.75 -4.47
N GLU A 46 -5.55 -3.36 -5.63
CA GLU A 46 -4.31 -4.06 -5.94
C GLU A 46 -3.10 -3.11 -5.87
N VAL A 47 -3.18 -1.95 -6.53
CA VAL A 47 -2.14 -0.93 -6.48
C VAL A 47 -1.94 -0.41 -5.06
N ALA A 48 -3.02 -0.22 -4.29
CA ALA A 48 -2.92 0.18 -2.89
C ALA A 48 -2.15 -0.86 -2.06
N VAL A 49 -2.50 -2.15 -2.15
CA VAL A 49 -1.83 -3.22 -1.42
C VAL A 49 -0.36 -3.32 -1.81
N GLN A 50 -0.04 -3.30 -3.11
CA GLN A 50 1.34 -3.36 -3.58
C GLN A 50 2.16 -2.14 -3.13
N MET A 51 1.59 -0.93 -3.14
CA MET A 51 2.23 0.27 -2.60
C MET A 51 2.53 0.14 -1.11
N ALA A 52 1.57 -0.36 -0.30
CA ALA A 52 1.76 -0.52 1.14
C ALA A 52 2.82 -1.60 1.44
N ARG A 53 2.77 -2.71 0.71
CA ARG A 53 3.77 -3.79 0.78
C ARG A 53 5.17 -3.27 0.44
N GLY A 54 5.31 -2.53 -0.66
CA GLY A 54 6.58 -1.93 -1.07
C GLY A 54 7.14 -0.97 -0.04
N ALA A 55 6.29 -0.10 0.50
CA ALA A 55 6.66 0.86 1.53
C ALA A 55 7.15 0.15 2.80
N ARG A 56 6.43 -0.90 3.24
CA ARG A 56 6.83 -1.71 4.39
C ARG A 56 8.19 -2.35 4.18
N TYR A 57 8.37 -3.02 3.04
CA TYR A 57 9.62 -3.70 2.71
C TYR A 57 10.82 -2.75 2.65
N GLN A 58 10.64 -1.55 2.06
CA GLN A 58 11.74 -0.60 1.93
C GLN A 58 12.07 0.18 3.19
N SER A 59 11.09 0.40 4.07
CA SER A 59 11.30 1.10 5.35
C SER A 59 11.63 0.19 6.52
N ASP A 60 11.49 -1.13 6.35
CA ASP A 60 11.55 -2.12 7.43
C ASP A 60 10.58 -1.80 8.58
N SER A 61 9.42 -1.22 8.23
CA SER A 61 8.42 -0.81 9.22
C SER A 61 7.52 -1.97 9.66
N ASP A 62 7.02 -1.90 10.89
CA ASP A 62 6.01 -2.85 11.36
C ASP A 62 4.68 -2.67 10.63
N VAL A 63 4.35 -1.41 10.30
CA VAL A 63 3.10 -0.99 9.66
C VAL A 63 3.42 -0.09 8.46
N ALA A 64 2.70 -0.28 7.36
CA ALA A 64 2.70 0.65 6.24
C ALA A 64 1.28 0.97 5.79
N ILE A 65 1.06 2.23 5.41
CA ILE A 65 -0.22 2.73 4.92
C ILE A 65 0.00 3.29 3.52
N SER A 66 -0.85 2.94 2.57
CA SER A 66 -0.86 3.52 1.23
C SER A 66 -2.21 4.17 0.93
N ILE A 67 -2.17 5.18 0.05
CA ILE A 67 -3.37 5.89 -0.41
C ILE A 67 -3.22 6.10 -1.91
N THR A 68 -4.21 5.67 -2.68
CA THR A 68 -4.37 6.04 -4.10
C THR A 68 -5.80 6.45 -4.37
N GLY A 69 -6.00 7.60 -5.02
CA GLY A 69 -7.34 8.18 -5.17
C GLY A 69 -7.43 9.36 -6.12
N ILE A 70 -8.66 9.70 -6.51
CA ILE A 70 -9.00 10.78 -7.43
C ILE A 70 -9.48 11.98 -6.61
N ALA A 71 -8.56 12.85 -6.20
CA ALA A 71 -8.93 14.01 -5.38
C ALA A 71 -9.70 15.10 -6.15
N GLY A 72 -9.62 15.13 -7.49
CA GLY A 72 -10.30 16.14 -8.32
C GLY A 72 -9.47 17.39 -8.63
N PRO A 73 -10.05 18.38 -9.36
CA PRO A 73 -11.41 18.36 -9.90
C PRO A 73 -11.59 17.50 -11.17
N GLY A 74 -10.49 17.05 -11.79
CA GLY A 74 -10.51 16.11 -12.93
C GLY A 74 -10.07 14.70 -12.55
N GLY A 75 -9.99 13.82 -13.54
CA GLY A 75 -9.51 12.43 -13.37
C GLY A 75 -10.60 11.42 -13.07
N ALA A 76 -11.87 11.84 -13.05
CA ALA A 76 -12.99 10.91 -13.02
C ALA A 76 -13.15 10.18 -14.37
N THR A 77 -13.61 8.94 -14.30
CA THR A 77 -14.09 8.14 -15.44
C THR A 77 -15.58 7.84 -15.24
N ALA A 78 -16.22 7.20 -16.23
CA ALA A 78 -17.61 6.78 -16.08
C ALA A 78 -17.82 5.82 -14.88
N GLU A 79 -16.79 5.07 -14.52
CA GLU A 79 -16.83 4.09 -13.43
C GLU A 79 -16.22 4.60 -12.12
N LYS A 80 -15.44 5.70 -12.15
CA LYS A 80 -14.71 6.24 -10.99
C LYS A 80 -14.89 7.73 -10.84
N GLU A 81 -15.60 8.12 -9.81
CA GLU A 81 -15.88 9.52 -9.56
C GLU A 81 -14.74 10.24 -8.82
N VAL A 82 -14.74 11.57 -8.91
CA VAL A 82 -13.94 12.40 -8.00
C VAL A 82 -14.37 12.11 -6.57
N GLY A 83 -13.40 11.96 -5.68
CA GLY A 83 -13.61 11.56 -4.29
C GLY A 83 -13.40 10.07 -4.03
N ARG A 84 -13.18 9.24 -5.07
CA ARG A 84 -12.80 7.83 -4.90
C ARG A 84 -11.38 7.69 -4.35
N VAL A 85 -11.23 6.84 -3.33
CA VAL A 85 -9.93 6.47 -2.76
C VAL A 85 -9.89 4.99 -2.39
N HIS A 86 -8.74 4.37 -2.59
CA HIS A 86 -8.37 3.09 -1.98
C HIS A 86 -7.25 3.32 -0.99
N VAL A 87 -7.39 2.74 0.20
CA VAL A 87 -6.39 2.75 1.25
C VAL A 87 -6.06 1.31 1.60
N ALA A 88 -4.79 0.96 1.60
CA ALA A 88 -4.32 -0.31 2.15
C ALA A 88 -3.44 -0.07 3.39
N VAL A 89 -3.57 -0.96 4.36
CA VAL A 89 -2.73 -1.05 5.54
C VAL A 89 -2.14 -2.45 5.56
N VAL A 90 -0.83 -2.55 5.71
CA VAL A 90 -0.11 -3.81 5.88
C VAL A 90 0.60 -3.76 7.23
N THR A 91 0.39 -4.77 8.06
CA THR A 91 1.01 -4.91 9.38
C THR A 91 1.33 -6.36 9.68
N GLY A 92 2.60 -6.66 9.96
CA GLY A 92 3.07 -8.05 10.06
C GLY A 92 2.73 -8.86 8.80
N ASP A 93 2.01 -9.95 9.00
CA ASP A 93 1.46 -10.80 7.93
C ASP A 93 0.01 -10.43 7.58
N TYR A 94 -0.59 -9.45 8.23
CA TYR A 94 -1.97 -9.04 7.94
C TYR A 94 -2.02 -7.85 6.98
N PHE A 95 -3.05 -7.82 6.13
CA PHE A 95 -3.41 -6.61 5.39
C PHE A 95 -4.91 -6.36 5.42
N LEU A 96 -5.26 -5.08 5.35
CA LEU A 96 -6.62 -4.59 5.20
C LEU A 96 -6.63 -3.50 4.13
N VAL A 97 -7.51 -3.61 3.15
CA VAL A 97 -7.71 -2.60 2.12
C VAL A 97 -9.19 -2.27 2.00
N ARG A 98 -9.50 -0.98 1.88
CA ARG A 98 -10.88 -0.52 1.64
C ARG A 98 -10.95 0.58 0.59
N ARG A 99 -12.07 0.58 -0.12
CA ARG A 99 -12.50 1.65 -1.01
C ARG A 99 -13.46 2.58 -0.26
N MET A 100 -13.38 3.88 -0.54
CA MET A 100 -14.41 4.84 -0.13
C MET A 100 -14.60 5.93 -1.20
N ASP A 101 -15.85 6.35 -1.39
CA ASP A 101 -16.24 7.42 -2.31
C ASP A 101 -16.76 8.62 -1.53
N PHE A 102 -15.97 9.71 -1.50
CA PHE A 102 -16.32 10.94 -0.78
C PHE A 102 -17.17 11.94 -1.59
N GLY A 103 -17.33 11.72 -2.89
CA GLY A 103 -18.20 12.50 -3.77
C GLY A 103 -17.78 13.96 -4.00
N GLY A 104 -18.78 14.84 -4.14
CA GLY A 104 -18.68 16.23 -4.62
C GLY A 104 -17.93 17.25 -3.75
N ASN A 105 -17.00 16.80 -2.93
CA ASN A 105 -16.07 17.66 -2.21
C ASN A 105 -15.05 18.31 -3.15
N ASP A 106 -14.44 19.40 -2.69
CA ASP A 106 -13.30 19.97 -3.39
C ASP A 106 -12.01 19.13 -3.18
N ARG A 107 -10.95 19.47 -3.92
CA ARG A 107 -9.68 18.73 -3.89
C ARG A 107 -9.02 18.73 -2.51
N LEU A 108 -9.16 19.82 -1.74
CA LEU A 108 -8.54 19.93 -0.43
C LEU A 108 -9.29 19.08 0.60
N ASP A 109 -10.62 19.12 0.55
CA ASP A 109 -11.47 18.34 1.45
C ASP A 109 -11.40 16.85 1.15
N ASN A 110 -11.28 16.45 -0.13
CA ASN A 110 -10.97 15.06 -0.49
C ASN A 110 -9.63 14.60 0.09
N LYS A 111 -8.56 15.39 -0.05
CA LYS A 111 -7.25 15.02 0.53
C LYS A 111 -7.29 14.85 2.05
N ARG A 112 -8.02 15.73 2.75
CA ARG A 112 -8.22 15.63 4.21
C ARG A 112 -9.00 14.37 4.58
N SER A 113 -10.08 14.10 3.85
CA SER A 113 -10.92 12.93 4.06
C SER A 113 -10.16 11.63 3.81
N PHE A 114 -9.36 11.57 2.74
CA PHE A 114 -8.52 10.41 2.43
C PHE A 114 -7.50 10.14 3.53
N ALA A 115 -6.83 11.18 4.03
CA ALA A 115 -5.87 11.04 5.12
C ALA A 115 -6.55 10.58 6.43
N ALA A 116 -7.70 11.14 6.77
CA ALA A 116 -8.46 10.73 7.96
C ALA A 116 -8.96 9.28 7.85
N PHE A 117 -9.44 8.88 6.67
CA PHE A 117 -9.86 7.52 6.39
C PHE A 117 -8.70 6.53 6.53
N ALA A 118 -7.54 6.89 5.98
CA ALA A 118 -6.35 6.06 6.06
C ALA A 118 -5.88 5.82 7.50
N LEU A 119 -5.89 6.85 8.34
CA LEU A 119 -5.52 6.71 9.75
C LEU A 119 -6.53 5.88 10.54
N ARG A 120 -7.82 6.02 10.26
CA ARG A 120 -8.86 5.18 10.89
C ARG A 120 -8.70 3.71 10.51
N LEU A 121 -8.45 3.43 9.23
CA LEU A 121 -8.23 2.06 8.75
C LEU A 121 -6.97 1.46 9.39
N ALA A 122 -5.94 2.26 9.61
CA ALA A 122 -4.72 1.81 10.27
C ALA A 122 -4.94 1.43 11.74
N LEU A 123 -5.74 2.21 12.48
CA LEU A 123 -6.12 1.87 13.85
C LEU A 123 -6.92 0.56 13.88
N GLU A 124 -7.89 0.40 12.99
CA GLU A 124 -8.68 -0.83 12.91
C GLU A 124 -7.83 -2.05 12.56
N ALA A 125 -6.90 -1.93 11.61
CA ALA A 125 -5.99 -3.02 11.26
C ALA A 125 -5.12 -3.44 12.45
N LEU A 126 -4.61 -2.46 13.22
CA LEU A 126 -3.83 -2.73 14.43
C LEU A 126 -4.67 -3.41 15.51
N ASP A 127 -5.90 -2.95 15.75
CA ASP A 127 -6.81 -3.57 16.70
C ASP A 127 -7.10 -5.03 16.32
N ARG A 128 -7.35 -5.32 15.03
CA ARG A 128 -7.55 -6.70 14.53
C ARG A 128 -6.31 -7.58 14.78
N VAL A 129 -5.10 -7.08 14.52
CA VAL A 129 -3.87 -7.85 14.77
C VAL A 129 -3.70 -8.14 16.26
N VAL A 130 -3.88 -7.14 17.12
CA VAL A 130 -3.78 -7.33 18.58
C VAL A 130 -4.80 -8.38 19.07
N GLU A 131 -6.04 -8.32 18.59
CA GLU A 131 -7.06 -9.33 18.94
C GLU A 131 -6.70 -10.73 18.45
N VAL A 132 -6.07 -10.86 17.29
CA VAL A 132 -5.60 -12.15 16.75
C VAL A 132 -4.42 -12.65 17.58
N GLU A 133 -3.44 -11.82 17.90
CA GLU A 133 -2.28 -12.18 18.74
C GLU A 133 -2.71 -12.58 20.15
N GLU A 134 -3.66 -11.87 20.75
CA GLU A 134 -4.24 -12.24 22.04
C GLU A 134 -4.98 -13.58 21.99
N ARG A 135 -5.75 -13.81 20.92
CA ARG A 135 -6.43 -15.10 20.69
C ARG A 135 -5.42 -16.22 20.45
N ALA A 136 -4.38 -15.97 19.66
CA ALA A 136 -3.30 -16.91 19.40
C ALA A 136 -2.56 -17.23 20.69
N SER A 137 -2.15 -16.24 21.49
CA SER A 137 -1.54 -16.44 22.82
C SER A 137 -2.40 -17.30 23.76
N LYS A 138 -3.74 -17.15 23.70
CA LYS A 138 -4.68 -18.01 24.43
C LYS A 138 -4.83 -19.40 23.80
N ALA A 139 -4.69 -19.50 22.47
CA ALA A 139 -4.87 -20.70 21.66
C ALA A 139 -3.60 -21.51 21.44
N THR A 140 -2.37 -21.00 21.64
CA THR A 140 -1.08 -21.74 21.58
C THR A 140 -0.96 -22.79 22.71
N ILE A 141 -2.08 -23.09 23.38
CA ILE A 141 -2.37 -24.34 24.09
C ILE A 141 -2.81 -25.46 23.11
N SER A 142 -3.02 -25.17 21.82
CA SER A 142 -3.38 -26.09 20.73
C SER A 142 -2.98 -25.50 19.36
N GLU A 143 -2.03 -26.13 18.66
CA GLU A 143 -1.43 -25.64 17.41
C GLU A 143 -2.21 -26.02 16.15
N GLU A 144 -2.30 -25.10 15.17
CA GLU A 144 -2.34 -25.40 13.72
C GLU A 144 -1.92 -24.15 12.91
N GLU A 145 -1.13 -24.38 11.84
CA GLU A 145 -0.43 -23.38 11.00
C GLU A 145 -1.26 -22.89 9.80
N PRO A 146 -1.15 -21.62 9.34
CA PRO A 146 -1.86 -21.16 8.16
C PRO A 146 -1.05 -21.30 6.85
N SER A 147 -1.76 -21.70 5.79
CA SER A 147 -1.31 -21.87 4.41
C SER A 147 -1.35 -20.57 3.59
N SER A 148 -0.55 -20.55 2.53
CA SER A 148 -0.27 -19.43 1.61
C SER A 148 -1.50 -18.76 0.95
N ILE A 149 -1.42 -17.44 0.79
CA ILE A 149 -2.40 -16.61 0.04
C ILE A 149 -2.43 -16.95 -1.45
N ASP A 150 -3.65 -17.09 -1.96
CA ASP A 150 -4.02 -16.89 -3.36
C ASP A 150 -4.84 -15.59 -3.47
N THR A 151 -4.39 -14.63 -4.28
CA THR A 151 -5.07 -13.33 -4.47
C THR A 151 -6.07 -13.36 -5.63
N SER A 152 -6.26 -14.50 -6.29
CA SER A 152 -7.16 -14.61 -7.45
C SER A 152 -8.65 -14.70 -7.11
N GLU A 153 -9.01 -14.75 -5.82
CA GLU A 153 -10.41 -14.81 -5.35
C GLU A 153 -11.00 -13.44 -4.97
N PHE A 154 -10.28 -12.34 -5.12
CA PHE A 154 -10.78 -11.02 -4.75
C PHE A 154 -11.73 -10.45 -5.81
N ASP A 155 -12.99 -10.18 -5.43
CA ASP A 155 -13.95 -9.49 -6.28
C ASP A 155 -13.55 -8.00 -6.37
N PRO A 156 -13.22 -7.47 -7.57
CA PRO A 156 -12.83 -6.07 -7.72
C PRO A 156 -13.96 -5.08 -7.43
N SER A 157 -15.21 -5.53 -7.34
CA SER A 157 -16.37 -4.70 -7.04
C SER A 157 -16.62 -4.48 -5.54
N ASP A 158 -16.01 -5.31 -4.68
CA ASP A 158 -16.12 -5.21 -3.23
C ASP A 158 -15.59 -3.86 -2.70
N GLU A 159 -15.96 -3.55 -1.46
CA GLU A 159 -15.52 -2.31 -0.79
C GLU A 159 -14.42 -2.55 0.23
N GLU A 160 -14.20 -3.82 0.61
CA GLU A 160 -13.26 -4.26 1.62
C GLU A 160 -12.61 -5.57 1.20
N TRP A 161 -11.29 -5.66 1.40
CA TRP A 161 -10.54 -6.90 1.26
C TRP A 161 -9.57 -7.04 2.43
N GLU A 162 -9.48 -8.23 3.01
CA GLU A 162 -8.57 -8.56 4.10
C GLU A 162 -7.90 -9.92 3.87
N GLY A 163 -6.77 -10.17 4.50
CA GLY A 163 -6.09 -11.47 4.42
C GLY A 163 -4.76 -11.55 5.16
N SER A 164 -4.17 -12.75 5.18
CA SER A 164 -2.92 -13.07 5.89
C SER A 164 -1.79 -13.54 4.95
N MET A 165 -0.76 -12.74 4.71
CA MET A 165 0.33 -12.94 3.76
C MET A 165 1.35 -13.97 4.23
N SER A 166 1.67 -14.96 3.39
CA SER A 166 2.85 -15.82 3.55
C SER A 166 4.00 -15.31 2.68
N TRP A 167 5.05 -14.76 3.29
CA TRP A 167 6.16 -14.16 2.55
C TRP A 167 7.18 -15.20 2.07
N LYS A 168 7.22 -15.50 0.77
CA LYS A 168 8.45 -16.05 0.15
C LYS A 168 9.42 -14.89 -0.04
N GLY A 169 10.30 -14.69 0.94
CA GLY A 169 11.28 -13.61 0.91
C GLY A 169 12.24 -13.75 -0.27
N SER A 170 12.15 -12.85 -1.26
CA SER A 170 13.32 -12.45 -2.02
C SER A 170 13.80 -11.11 -1.48
N LYS A 171 14.74 -11.15 -0.54
CA LYS A 171 15.56 -9.98 -0.20
C LYS A 171 16.42 -9.66 -1.42
N LYS A 172 15.92 -8.83 -2.31
CA LYS A 172 16.77 -8.06 -3.24
C LYS A 172 16.34 -6.61 -3.10
N THR A 173 17.29 -5.78 -2.73
CA THR A 173 17.08 -4.35 -2.62
C THR A 173 17.35 -3.69 -3.98
N VAL A 174 16.67 -2.59 -4.30
CA VAL A 174 16.91 -1.81 -5.53
C VAL A 174 18.39 -1.36 -5.62
N ALA A 175 19.04 -1.15 -4.48
CA ALA A 175 20.47 -0.86 -4.40
C ALA A 175 21.38 -2.00 -4.94
N GLU A 176 20.94 -3.25 -4.84
CA GLU A 176 21.68 -4.42 -5.35
C GLU A 176 21.45 -4.65 -6.86
N GLU A 177 20.39 -4.10 -7.45
CA GLU A 177 20.20 -4.11 -8.90
C GLU A 177 21.01 -3.00 -9.59
N ILE A 178 21.14 -1.83 -8.95
CA ILE A 178 21.93 -0.71 -9.48
C ILE A 178 23.42 -1.04 -9.50
N SER A 179 23.93 -1.88 -8.58
CA SER A 179 25.34 -2.30 -8.58
C SER A 179 25.73 -3.24 -9.73
N LYS A 180 24.75 -3.76 -10.48
CA LYS A 180 24.98 -4.56 -11.69
C LYS A 180 24.94 -3.76 -12.98
N VAL A 181 24.55 -2.49 -12.91
CA VAL A 181 24.70 -1.58 -14.05
C VAL A 181 26.13 -1.07 -14.01
N ASP A 182 26.96 -1.60 -14.89
CA ASP A 182 28.30 -1.06 -15.13
C ASP A 182 28.17 0.35 -15.73
N LEU A 183 28.10 1.35 -14.86
CA LEU A 183 28.04 2.78 -15.22
C LEU A 183 29.28 3.23 -16.01
N ALA A 184 30.36 2.45 -16.04
CA ALA A 184 31.52 2.74 -16.88
C ALA A 184 31.31 2.38 -18.36
N SER A 185 30.29 1.57 -18.69
CA SER A 185 29.97 1.18 -20.07
C SER A 185 29.10 2.19 -20.84
N LEU A 186 28.67 3.28 -20.19
CA LEU A 186 27.74 4.29 -20.74
C LEU A 186 28.41 5.63 -21.09
N THR A 187 29.74 5.64 -21.25
CA THR A 187 30.48 6.81 -21.72
C THR A 187 31.25 6.50 -22.99
N ASP A 188 30.56 6.55 -24.13
CA ASP A 188 31.20 6.78 -25.43
C ASP A 188 31.63 8.25 -25.47
N TRP A 189 32.87 8.52 -25.07
CA TRP A 189 33.59 9.73 -25.47
C TRP A 189 34.55 9.32 -26.59
N ASP A 190 34.05 9.31 -27.82
CA ASP A 190 34.89 9.38 -29.02
C ASP A 190 34.62 10.72 -29.74
N GLU A 191 35.72 11.27 -30.25
CA GLU A 191 36.05 12.68 -30.61
C GLU A 191 35.06 13.52 -31.43
#